data_AF-A0A934CQ80-F1
#
_entry.id   AF-A0A934CQ80-F1
#
_cell.length_a   1.000
_cell.length_b   1.000
_cell.length_c   1.000
_cell.angle_alpha   90.00
_cell.angle_beta   90.00
_cell.angle_gamma   90.00
#
_symmetry.space_group_name_H-M   'P 1'
#
loop_
_entity.id
_entity.type
_entity.pdbx_description
1 polymer ?
#
loop_
_entity_poly.entity_id
_entity_poly.type
_entity_poly.pdbx_seq_one_letter_code
_entity_poly.pdbx_strand_id
1 'polypeptide(L)'
;MSKLLQKQCLKLYVFVAGMIISFYFGNNALTDTEQTAKSKPDVTYSNPYFKGTKEERDAQVKRISSLFGVECNFCHNEDLTVFTEEGEKSKMMMKASVALGVDCDHCHVDRKHYKENEQEAKRMFELSEIMGTECSFCHAGKDKLTPKGEKSKTAFVTRAWATEGTKQCLECHIEKKQFALNFYGWQVLNAMKGLKGM
;
A
#
# COMPACT_ATOMS: atom_id res chain seq x y z
N MET A 1 37.00 -62.73 -12.87
CA MET A 1 37.09 -61.42 -12.17
C MET A 1 37.51 -60.22 -13.06
N SER A 2 37.60 -60.33 -14.39
CA SER A 2 38.08 -59.19 -15.23
C SER A 2 36.97 -58.35 -15.91
N LYS A 3 35.73 -58.85 -16.02
CA LYS A 3 34.65 -58.15 -16.78
C LYS A 3 33.83 -57.12 -16.00
N LEU A 4 33.93 -57.09 -14.65
CA LEU A 4 33.16 -56.13 -13.82
C LEU A 4 33.89 -54.80 -13.61
N LEU A 5 35.23 -54.82 -13.48
CA LEU A 5 36.03 -53.60 -13.34
C LEU A 5 36.04 -52.73 -14.61
N GLN A 6 36.02 -53.35 -15.79
CA GLN A 6 36.07 -52.63 -17.07
C GLN A 6 34.82 -51.77 -17.33
N LYS A 7 33.64 -52.21 -16.85
CA LYS A 7 32.38 -51.45 -16.95
C LYS A 7 32.30 -50.27 -15.98
N GLN A 8 32.97 -50.34 -14.83
CA GLN A 8 33.01 -49.23 -13.86
C GLN A 8 34.00 -48.13 -14.28
N CYS A 9 35.16 -48.49 -14.84
CA CYS A 9 36.10 -47.50 -15.39
C CYS A 9 35.52 -46.73 -16.59
N LEU A 10 34.75 -47.38 -17.46
CA LEU A 10 34.15 -46.72 -18.63
C LEU A 10 33.08 -45.68 -18.24
N LYS A 11 32.29 -45.94 -17.20
CA LYS A 11 31.27 -44.99 -16.69
C LYS A 11 31.89 -43.77 -16.02
N LEU A 12 33.01 -43.95 -15.29
CA LEU A 12 33.74 -42.83 -14.68
C LEU A 12 34.40 -41.94 -15.73
N TYR A 13 34.93 -42.52 -16.80
CA TYR A 13 35.58 -41.77 -17.88
C TYR A 13 34.61 -40.86 -18.64
N VAL A 14 33.39 -41.35 -18.93
CA VAL A 14 32.34 -40.56 -19.60
C VAL A 14 31.83 -39.41 -18.71
N PHE A 15 31.77 -39.61 -17.39
CA PHE A 15 31.31 -38.57 -16.45
C PHE A 15 32.35 -37.45 -16.28
N VAL A 16 33.64 -37.79 -16.20
CA VAL A 16 34.73 -36.81 -16.08
C VAL A 16 34.93 -36.04 -17.39
N ALA A 17 34.81 -36.69 -18.56
CA ALA A 17 34.89 -36.01 -19.85
C ALA A 17 33.77 -34.97 -20.06
N GLY A 18 32.54 -35.24 -19.58
CA GLY A 18 31.42 -34.29 -19.67
C GLY A 18 31.57 -33.05 -18.77
N MET A 19 32.19 -33.19 -17.61
CA MET A 19 32.45 -32.08 -16.68
C MET A 19 33.56 -31.15 -17.20
N ILE A 20 34.57 -31.69 -17.90
CA ILE A 20 35.67 -30.89 -18.46
C ILE A 20 35.17 -30.05 -19.66
N ILE A 21 34.28 -30.59 -20.50
CA ILE A 21 33.74 -29.85 -21.67
C ILE A 21 32.88 -28.64 -21.24
N SER A 22 32.22 -28.71 -20.07
CA SER A 22 31.41 -27.60 -19.55
C SER A 22 32.24 -26.44 -18.98
N PHE A 23 33.50 -26.68 -18.60
CA PHE A 23 34.40 -25.64 -18.10
C PHE A 23 35.22 -24.94 -19.20
N TYR A 24 35.34 -25.53 -20.40
CA TYR A 24 36.09 -24.94 -21.51
C TYR A 24 35.27 -24.04 -22.45
N PHE A 25 33.93 -24.04 -22.35
CA PHE A 25 33.06 -23.15 -23.14
C PHE A 25 32.51 -21.93 -22.37
N GLY A 26 32.89 -21.75 -21.09
CA GLY A 26 32.39 -20.67 -20.24
C GLY A 26 33.19 -19.36 -20.28
N ASN A 27 34.34 -19.33 -20.95
CA ASN A 27 35.22 -18.16 -20.96
C ASN A 27 35.77 -17.93 -22.38
N ASN A 28 35.10 -17.05 -23.14
CA ASN A 28 35.78 -16.00 -23.90
C ASN A 28 34.78 -15.02 -24.55
N ALA A 29 35.05 -13.75 -24.26
CA ALA A 29 34.70 -12.53 -25.01
C ALA A 29 33.26 -12.00 -24.92
N LEU A 30 33.08 -10.92 -24.14
CA LEU A 30 33.25 -9.59 -24.73
C LEU A 30 33.68 -8.59 -23.64
N THR A 31 34.85 -8.00 -23.87
CA THR A 31 35.29 -6.76 -23.23
C THR A 31 34.40 -5.64 -23.75
N ASP A 32 33.73 -4.91 -22.86
CA ASP A 32 33.40 -3.52 -23.15
C ASP A 32 33.64 -2.65 -21.91
N THR A 33 34.39 -1.62 -22.22
CA THR A 33 34.91 -0.53 -21.43
C THR A 33 33.84 0.13 -20.55
N GLU A 34 34.29 0.45 -19.34
CA GLU A 34 33.79 1.49 -18.44
C GLU A 34 32.93 2.59 -19.13
N GLN A 35 31.64 2.60 -18.82
CA GLN A 35 30.92 3.85 -18.65
C GLN A 35 30.06 3.74 -17.40
N THR A 36 30.52 4.43 -16.36
CA THR A 36 29.77 4.78 -15.16
C THR A 36 28.51 5.58 -15.54
N ALA A 37 27.49 4.90 -16.03
CA ALA A 37 26.15 5.42 -15.95
C ALA A 37 25.72 5.20 -14.49
N LYS A 38 25.72 6.26 -13.68
CA LYS A 38 24.90 6.30 -12.47
C LYS A 38 23.50 5.92 -12.91
N SER A 39 23.11 4.67 -12.73
CA SER A 39 21.73 4.26 -12.92
C SER A 39 20.95 5.09 -11.92
N LYS A 40 20.15 6.04 -12.43
CA LYS A 40 19.10 6.63 -11.61
C LYS A 40 18.32 5.44 -11.04
N PRO A 41 18.11 5.36 -9.73
CA PRO A 41 17.32 4.30 -9.19
C PRO A 41 15.95 4.42 -9.84
N ASP A 42 15.60 3.40 -10.63
CA ASP A 42 14.29 3.21 -11.23
C ASP A 42 13.33 2.84 -10.11
N VAL A 43 13.06 3.80 -9.23
CA VAL A 43 11.94 3.70 -8.29
C VAL A 43 10.72 4.13 -9.07
N THR A 44 10.24 3.26 -9.97
CA THR A 44 8.89 3.40 -10.53
C THR A 44 7.89 3.00 -9.43
N TYR A 45 7.81 3.82 -8.39
CA TYR A 45 6.65 3.85 -7.51
C TYR A 45 5.50 4.38 -8.37
N SER A 46 4.65 3.47 -8.85
CA SER A 46 3.38 3.82 -9.47
C SER A 46 2.46 4.40 -8.38
N ASN A 47 2.66 5.67 -8.04
CA ASN A 47 1.76 6.39 -7.15
C ASN A 47 0.47 6.71 -7.91
N PRO A 48 -0.69 6.11 -7.58
CA PRO A 48 -1.95 6.44 -8.25
C PRO A 48 -2.38 7.90 -8.00
N TYR A 49 -1.74 8.60 -7.06
CA TYR A 49 -1.94 10.03 -6.82
C TYR A 49 -1.39 10.89 -7.98
N PHE A 50 -0.13 10.68 -8.36
CA PHE A 50 0.53 11.49 -9.37
C PHE A 50 0.18 11.02 -10.78
N LYS A 51 -0.65 11.77 -11.49
CA LYS A 51 -1.18 11.39 -12.81
C LYS A 51 -0.62 12.28 -13.93
N GLY A 52 -0.67 11.77 -15.15
CA GLY A 52 -0.28 12.51 -16.35
C GLY A 52 1.19 12.38 -16.75
N THR A 53 1.62 13.30 -17.58
CA THR A 53 2.99 13.49 -18.09
C THR A 53 3.98 13.80 -16.97
N LYS A 54 5.28 13.78 -17.27
CA LYS A 54 6.32 14.09 -16.28
C LYS A 54 6.15 15.52 -15.74
N GLU A 55 5.91 16.47 -16.63
CA GLU A 55 5.74 17.89 -16.32
C GLU A 55 4.52 18.11 -15.41
N GLU A 56 3.42 17.40 -15.66
CA GLU A 56 2.22 17.46 -14.81
C GLU A 56 2.47 16.86 -13.43
N ARG A 57 3.23 15.75 -13.34
CA ARG A 57 3.61 15.14 -12.06
C ARG A 57 4.58 16.03 -11.28
N ASP A 58 5.56 16.63 -11.94
CA ASP A 58 6.49 17.59 -11.32
C ASP A 58 5.74 18.81 -10.79
N ALA A 59 4.75 19.31 -11.54
CA ALA A 59 3.87 20.38 -11.07
C ALA A 59 3.02 19.98 -9.86
N GLN A 60 2.52 18.74 -9.80
CA GLN A 60 1.81 18.22 -8.62
C GLN A 60 2.72 18.16 -7.38
N VAL A 61 3.94 17.63 -7.54
CA VAL A 61 4.94 17.59 -6.45
C VAL A 61 5.23 19.01 -5.95
N LYS A 62 5.43 19.97 -6.86
CA LYS A 62 5.68 21.36 -6.50
C LYS A 62 4.51 22.00 -5.75
N ARG A 63 3.26 21.70 -6.12
CA ARG A 63 2.07 22.18 -5.40
C ARG A 63 2.03 21.65 -3.97
N ILE A 64 2.31 20.37 -3.77
CA ILE A 64 2.36 19.74 -2.43
C ILE A 64 3.48 20.37 -1.60
N SER A 65 4.70 20.43 -2.14
CA SER A 65 5.84 21.06 -1.47
C SER A 65 5.54 22.51 -1.06
N SER A 66 4.87 23.27 -1.93
CA SER A 66 4.47 24.66 -1.66
C SER A 66 3.39 24.75 -0.58
N LEU A 67 2.34 23.91 -0.64
CA LEU A 67 1.26 23.86 0.36
C LEU A 67 1.81 23.60 1.76
N PHE A 68 2.79 22.71 1.87
CA PHE A 68 3.37 22.32 3.16
C PHE A 68 4.58 23.17 3.56
N GLY A 69 5.12 24.00 2.67
CA GLY A 69 6.33 24.79 2.89
C GLY A 69 7.55 23.92 3.19
N VAL A 70 7.71 22.80 2.48
CA VAL A 70 8.78 21.82 2.70
C VAL A 70 9.50 21.46 1.40
N GLU A 71 10.76 21.07 1.51
CA GLU A 71 11.56 20.55 0.39
C GLU A 71 11.45 19.03 0.26
N CYS A 72 12.02 18.46 -0.81
CA CYS A 72 11.95 17.03 -1.09
C CYS A 72 12.56 16.16 0.01
N ASN A 73 13.59 16.66 0.71
CA ASN A 73 14.26 15.97 1.82
C ASN A 73 13.39 15.84 3.09
N PHE A 74 12.20 16.46 3.10
CA PHE A 74 11.24 16.23 4.17
C PHE A 74 10.62 14.84 4.05
N CYS A 75 10.22 14.45 2.83
CA CYS A 75 9.62 13.14 2.54
C CYS A 75 10.63 12.09 2.11
N HIS A 76 11.82 12.49 1.67
CA HIS A 76 12.87 11.60 1.21
C HIS A 76 14.17 11.82 1.96
N ASN A 77 15.08 10.84 1.93
CA ASN A 77 16.47 11.07 2.34
C ASN A 77 17.16 12.09 1.40
N GLU A 78 18.38 12.51 1.75
CA GLU A 78 19.15 13.51 0.98
C GLU A 78 19.34 13.11 -0.49
N ASP A 79 19.54 11.82 -0.75
CA ASP A 79 19.70 11.28 -2.11
C ASP A 79 18.38 11.11 -2.89
N LEU A 80 17.23 11.39 -2.26
CA LEU A 80 15.89 11.25 -2.83
C LEU A 80 15.52 9.81 -3.26
N THR A 81 16.12 8.80 -2.61
CA THR A 81 15.99 7.38 -2.96
C THR A 81 15.11 6.58 -2.00
N VAL A 82 14.98 7.04 -0.76
CA VAL A 82 14.25 6.35 0.32
C VAL A 82 13.28 7.32 0.98
N PHE A 83 12.08 6.86 1.29
CA PHE A 83 11.10 7.66 2.04
C PHE A 83 11.49 7.75 3.52
N THR A 84 11.36 8.95 4.08
CA THR A 84 11.43 9.16 5.54
C THR A 84 10.15 8.66 6.21
N GLU A 85 10.08 8.73 7.54
CA GLU A 85 8.83 8.50 8.28
C GLU A 85 7.69 9.42 7.79
N GLU A 86 8.00 10.70 7.55
CA GLU A 86 7.05 11.68 7.00
C GLU A 86 6.68 11.36 5.54
N GLY A 87 7.61 10.79 4.77
CA GLY A 87 7.34 10.26 3.44
C GLY A 87 6.35 9.09 3.46
N GLU A 88 6.51 8.14 4.39
CA GLU A 88 5.59 7.01 4.56
C GLU A 88 4.20 7.47 5.04
N LYS A 89 4.14 8.44 5.97
CA LYS A 89 2.89 9.10 6.35
C LYS A 89 2.22 9.76 5.14
N SER A 90 2.99 10.48 4.34
CA SER A 90 2.50 11.15 3.13
C SER A 90 1.93 10.14 2.11
N LYS A 91 2.56 8.97 1.93
CA LYS A 91 2.04 7.91 1.07
C LYS A 91 0.68 7.39 1.54
N MET A 92 0.50 7.21 2.84
CA MET A 92 -0.80 6.81 3.39
C MET A 92 -1.88 7.86 3.13
N MET A 93 -1.56 9.15 3.31
CA MET A 93 -2.48 10.26 3.02
C MET A 93 -2.79 10.37 1.52
N MET A 94 -1.80 10.13 0.65
CA MET A 94 -2.01 10.09 -0.80
C MET A 94 -2.97 8.96 -1.23
N LYS A 95 -2.91 7.79 -0.59
CA LYS A 95 -3.90 6.72 -0.84
C LYS A 95 -5.31 7.15 -0.45
N ALA A 96 -5.47 7.84 0.69
CA ALA A 96 -6.76 8.37 1.11
C ALA A 96 -7.30 9.42 0.13
N SER A 97 -6.43 10.35 -0.30
CA SER A 97 -6.73 11.32 -1.34
C SER A 97 -7.21 10.64 -2.63
N VAL A 98 -6.53 9.58 -3.08
CA VAL A 98 -6.93 8.83 -4.28
C VAL A 98 -8.30 8.18 -4.11
N ALA A 99 -8.57 7.58 -2.95
CA ALA A 99 -9.86 6.96 -2.65
C ALA A 99 -11.01 7.98 -2.62
N LEU A 100 -10.73 9.20 -2.16
CA LEU A 100 -11.68 10.31 -2.09
C LEU A 100 -11.72 11.13 -3.39
N GLY A 101 -10.73 11.00 -4.27
CA GLY A 101 -10.61 11.85 -5.46
C GLY A 101 -10.45 13.34 -5.13
N VAL A 102 -9.73 13.68 -4.07
CA VAL A 102 -9.47 15.06 -3.62
C VAL A 102 -7.98 15.32 -3.45
N ASP A 103 -7.51 16.54 -3.64
CA ASP A 103 -6.11 16.92 -3.39
C ASP A 103 -5.85 17.23 -1.89
N CYS A 104 -4.57 17.34 -1.50
CA CYS A 104 -4.16 17.61 -0.11
C CYS A 104 -4.78 18.89 0.47
N ASP A 105 -5.00 19.91 -0.35
CA ASP A 105 -5.61 21.19 0.05
C ASP A 105 -7.10 21.06 0.38
N HIS A 106 -7.73 19.89 0.14
CA HIS A 106 -9.08 19.63 0.59
C HIS A 106 -9.21 19.64 2.12
N CYS A 107 -8.18 19.19 2.83
CA CYS A 107 -8.14 19.18 4.29
C CYS A 107 -7.07 20.13 4.85
N HIS A 108 -5.94 20.29 4.16
CA HIS A 108 -4.84 21.12 4.63
C HIS A 108 -5.00 22.57 4.19
N VAL A 109 -4.80 23.50 5.13
CA VAL A 109 -4.48 24.90 4.81
C VAL A 109 -2.96 25.03 4.65
N ASP A 110 -2.22 24.39 5.54
CA ASP A 110 -0.79 24.19 5.47
C ASP A 110 -0.39 22.92 6.26
N ARG A 111 0.89 22.79 6.63
CA ARG A 111 1.41 21.65 7.42
C ARG A 111 0.83 21.52 8.82
N LYS A 112 0.50 22.64 9.48
CA LYS A 112 0.05 22.67 10.87
C LYS A 112 -1.45 22.98 11.00
N HIS A 113 -2.05 23.60 10.00
CA HIS A 113 -3.44 24.05 10.03
C HIS A 113 -4.32 23.27 9.04
N TYR A 114 -5.53 22.96 9.48
CA TYR A 114 -6.53 22.18 8.75
C TYR A 114 -7.84 22.97 8.58
N LYS A 115 -8.64 22.58 7.61
CA LYS A 115 -10.00 23.11 7.37
C LYS A 115 -11.03 22.48 8.32
N GLU A 116 -12.30 22.90 8.23
CA GLU A 116 -13.36 22.42 9.13
C GLU A 116 -13.59 20.90 9.12
N ASN A 117 -13.16 20.21 8.06
CA ASN A 117 -13.28 18.75 7.91
C ASN A 117 -12.21 17.95 8.67
N GLU A 118 -11.30 18.59 9.41
CA GLU A 118 -10.23 17.92 10.17
C GLU A 118 -10.76 16.84 11.13
N GLN A 119 -11.80 17.18 11.90
CA GLN A 119 -12.33 16.30 12.94
C GLN A 119 -13.00 15.06 12.34
N GLU A 120 -13.70 15.23 11.22
CA GLU A 120 -14.29 14.11 10.48
C GLU A 120 -13.19 13.21 9.90
N ALA A 121 -12.18 13.81 9.25
CA ALA A 121 -11.06 13.07 8.68
C ALA A 121 -10.31 12.26 9.76
N LYS A 122 -10.03 12.86 10.92
CA LYS A 122 -9.38 12.19 12.06
C LYS A 122 -10.15 10.94 12.51
N ARG A 123 -11.48 11.03 12.63
CA ARG A 123 -12.30 9.88 13.02
C ARG A 123 -12.35 8.81 11.93
N MET A 124 -12.36 9.19 10.65
CA MET A 124 -12.30 8.23 9.55
C MET A 124 -10.95 7.51 9.48
N PHE A 125 -9.84 8.20 9.76
CA PHE A 125 -8.52 7.56 9.88
C PHE A 125 -8.45 6.63 11.09
N GLU A 126 -9.01 7.02 12.24
CA GLU A 126 -9.13 6.13 13.39
C GLU A 126 -9.95 4.88 13.03
N LEU A 127 -11.07 5.04 12.32
CA LEU A 127 -11.88 3.91 11.85
C LEU A 127 -11.10 2.98 10.94
N SER A 128 -10.39 3.55 9.97
CA SER A 128 -9.54 2.84 9.03
C SER A 128 -8.50 1.98 9.76
N GLU A 129 -7.87 2.53 10.80
CA GLU A 129 -6.88 1.84 11.63
C GLU A 129 -7.51 0.71 12.45
N ILE A 130 -8.60 0.97 13.19
CA ILE A 130 -9.21 -0.06 14.04
C ILE A 130 -9.86 -1.19 13.22
N MET A 131 -10.35 -0.89 12.01
CA MET A 131 -10.95 -1.89 11.13
C MET A 131 -9.90 -2.62 10.29
N GLY A 132 -8.69 -2.06 10.16
CA GLY A 132 -7.65 -2.58 9.28
C GLY A 132 -8.05 -2.49 7.80
N THR A 133 -8.66 -1.37 7.40
CA THR A 133 -9.16 -1.16 6.03
C THR A 133 -8.70 0.18 5.48
N GLU A 134 -8.22 0.22 4.25
CA GLU A 134 -7.94 1.49 3.55
C GLU A 134 -9.24 2.23 3.18
N CYS A 135 -9.15 3.54 2.94
CA CYS A 135 -10.29 4.40 2.59
C CYS A 135 -11.06 3.89 1.36
N SER A 136 -10.35 3.32 0.37
CA SER A 136 -10.90 2.75 -0.86
C SER A 136 -11.84 1.55 -0.64
N PHE A 137 -11.81 0.95 0.55
CA PHE A 137 -12.75 -0.11 0.91
C PHE A 137 -14.20 0.44 0.98
N CYS A 138 -14.37 1.66 1.48
CA CYS A 138 -15.66 2.31 1.64
C CYS A 138 -15.93 3.43 0.63
N HIS A 139 -14.88 4.12 0.16
CA HIS A 139 -15.00 5.27 -0.75
C HIS A 139 -14.68 4.91 -2.19
N ALA A 140 -15.41 5.54 -3.11
CA ALA A 140 -15.20 5.50 -4.56
C ALA A 140 -15.23 6.92 -5.14
N GLY A 141 -14.67 7.88 -4.38
CA GLY A 141 -14.84 9.32 -4.54
C GLY A 141 -15.38 9.98 -3.28
N LYS A 142 -15.26 11.30 -3.22
CA LYS A 142 -15.62 12.13 -2.06
C LYS A 142 -17.07 11.93 -1.66
N ASP A 143 -17.96 12.00 -2.65
CA ASP A 143 -19.40 11.96 -2.46
C ASP A 143 -20.00 10.60 -2.87
N LYS A 144 -19.17 9.57 -3.04
CA LYS A 144 -19.59 8.26 -3.54
C LYS A 144 -19.02 7.14 -2.67
N LEU A 145 -19.91 6.28 -2.17
CA LEU A 145 -19.53 5.10 -1.41
C LEU A 145 -19.57 3.84 -2.27
N THR A 146 -18.76 2.85 -1.89
CA THR A 146 -18.86 1.48 -2.38
C THR A 146 -20.09 0.81 -1.74
N PRO A 147 -20.54 -0.36 -2.26
CA PRO A 147 -21.59 -1.14 -1.58
C PRO A 147 -21.24 -1.53 -0.14
N LYS A 148 -19.96 -1.57 0.23
CA LYS A 148 -19.51 -1.78 1.61
C LYS A 148 -19.64 -0.49 2.43
N GLY A 149 -19.24 0.64 1.87
CA GLY A 149 -19.42 1.95 2.48
C GLY A 149 -20.89 2.27 2.77
N GLU A 150 -21.80 1.97 1.84
CA GLU A 150 -23.25 2.17 2.06
C GLU A 150 -23.81 1.32 3.22
N LYS A 151 -23.31 0.08 3.38
CA LYS A 151 -23.66 -0.75 4.53
C LYS A 151 -23.13 -0.16 5.84
N SER A 152 -21.90 0.35 5.85
CA SER A 152 -21.30 0.98 7.02
C SER A 152 -21.98 2.29 7.41
N LYS A 153 -22.45 3.08 6.43
CA LYS A 153 -23.20 4.34 6.66
C LYS A 153 -24.42 4.12 7.54
N THR A 154 -25.14 3.02 7.35
CA THR A 154 -26.30 2.67 8.19
C THR A 154 -25.88 2.48 9.65
N ALA A 155 -24.73 1.85 9.90
CA ALA A 155 -24.21 1.64 11.25
C ALA A 155 -23.77 2.95 11.93
N PHE A 156 -23.25 3.92 11.17
CA PHE A 156 -22.86 5.23 11.73
C PHE A 156 -24.06 6.01 12.27
N VAL A 157 -25.21 5.91 11.59
CA VAL A 157 -26.45 6.56 12.02
C VAL A 157 -27.02 5.88 13.26
N THR A 158 -27.10 4.55 13.28
CA THR A 158 -27.75 3.82 14.37
C THR A 158 -26.93 3.76 15.66
N ARG A 159 -25.61 3.95 15.58
CA ARG A 159 -24.70 3.97 16.74
C ARG A 159 -24.24 5.36 17.14
N ALA A 160 -24.88 6.42 16.62
CA ALA A 160 -24.54 7.81 16.92
C ALA A 160 -23.02 8.07 16.82
N TRP A 161 -22.37 7.56 15.76
CA TRP A 161 -20.90 7.59 15.62
C TRP A 161 -20.33 9.01 15.69
N ALA A 162 -21.10 10.01 15.26
CA ALA A 162 -20.76 11.42 15.37
C ALA A 162 -20.55 11.89 16.83
N THR A 163 -21.22 11.28 17.81
CA THR A 163 -21.06 11.61 19.24
C THR A 163 -20.20 10.59 19.97
N GLU A 164 -20.45 9.30 19.75
CA GLU A 164 -19.84 8.21 20.51
C GLU A 164 -18.46 7.77 19.98
N GLY A 165 -18.15 8.14 18.74
CA GLY A 165 -16.88 7.84 18.11
C GLY A 165 -16.69 6.39 17.68
N THR A 166 -15.45 6.08 17.32
CA THR A 166 -15.09 4.91 16.52
C THR A 166 -15.01 3.61 17.32
N LYS A 167 -14.65 3.68 18.61
CA LYS A 167 -14.37 2.50 19.43
C LYS A 167 -15.58 1.61 19.67
N GLN A 168 -16.79 2.16 19.64
CA GLN A 168 -18.03 1.38 19.78
C GLN A 168 -18.18 0.31 18.70
N CYS A 169 -17.56 0.49 17.52
CA CYS A 169 -17.62 -0.53 16.49
C CYS A 169 -16.99 -1.86 16.96
N LEU A 170 -16.05 -1.83 17.92
CA LEU A 170 -15.39 -3.02 18.47
C LEU A 170 -16.28 -3.82 19.45
N GLU A 171 -17.44 -3.28 19.86
CA GLU A 171 -18.43 -4.07 20.61
C GLU A 171 -18.89 -5.28 19.79
N CYS A 172 -19.05 -5.09 18.47
CA CYS A 172 -19.53 -6.12 17.56
C CYS A 172 -18.44 -6.62 16.60
N HIS A 173 -17.40 -5.82 16.33
CA HIS A 173 -16.35 -6.15 15.37
C HIS A 173 -15.05 -6.58 16.02
N ILE A 174 -14.30 -7.40 15.30
CA ILE A 174 -12.94 -7.78 15.65
C ILE A 174 -11.98 -6.74 15.08
N GLU A 175 -11.13 -6.20 15.94
CA GLU A 175 -10.11 -5.22 15.58
C GLU A 175 -9.19 -5.75 14.45
N LYS A 176 -8.89 -4.89 13.48
CA LYS A 176 -8.01 -5.15 12.31
C LYS A 176 -8.42 -6.37 11.46
N LYS A 177 -9.69 -6.78 11.50
CA LYS A 177 -10.22 -7.91 10.72
C LYS A 177 -11.31 -7.51 9.73
N GLN A 178 -11.21 -6.31 9.15
CA GLN A 178 -12.05 -5.87 8.02
C GLN A 178 -13.55 -6.07 8.30
N PHE A 179 -14.02 -5.54 9.43
CA PHE A 179 -15.40 -5.66 9.90
C PHE A 179 -15.88 -7.10 10.20
N ALA A 180 -14.99 -8.08 10.40
CA ALA A 180 -15.38 -9.37 10.95
C ALA A 180 -16.12 -9.20 12.27
N LEU A 181 -17.19 -9.96 12.49
CA LEU A 181 -17.97 -9.89 13.72
C LEU A 181 -17.36 -10.80 14.78
N ASN A 182 -17.35 -10.33 16.03
CA ASN A 182 -17.11 -11.17 17.20
C ASN A 182 -18.38 -11.97 17.53
N PHE A 183 -18.30 -12.80 18.58
CA PHE A 183 -19.44 -13.65 18.98
C PHE A 183 -20.71 -12.83 19.27
N TYR A 184 -20.58 -11.72 20.00
CA TYR A 184 -21.71 -10.83 20.31
C TYR A 184 -22.30 -10.20 19.05
N GLY A 185 -21.47 -9.69 18.14
CA GLY A 185 -21.90 -9.13 16.86
C GLY A 185 -22.68 -10.14 16.01
N TRP A 186 -22.27 -11.40 16.01
CA TRP A 186 -23.03 -12.49 15.36
C TRP A 186 -24.40 -12.72 16.00
N GLN A 187 -24.50 -12.71 17.33
CA GLN A 187 -25.78 -12.85 18.03
C GLN A 187 -26.74 -11.71 17.69
N VAL A 188 -26.26 -10.46 17.72
CA VAL A 188 -27.05 -9.28 17.38
C VAL A 188 -27.56 -9.36 15.94
N LEU A 189 -26.67 -9.68 14.98
CA LEU A 189 -27.05 -9.77 13.57
C LEU A 189 -28.12 -10.85 13.33
N ASN A 190 -27.99 -12.01 13.98
CA ASN A 190 -28.95 -13.10 13.82
C ASN A 190 -30.31 -12.79 14.46
N ALA A 191 -30.33 -12.14 15.63
CA ALA A 191 -31.56 -11.66 16.25
C ALA A 191 -32.31 -10.67 15.34
N MET A 192 -31.58 -9.72 14.74
CA MET A 192 -32.16 -8.75 13.79
C MET A 192 -32.72 -9.41 12.51
N LYS A 193 -32.08 -10.47 12.01
CA LYS A 193 -32.60 -11.23 10.87
C LYS A 193 -33.89 -11.97 11.22
N GLY A 194 -33.95 -12.57 12.41
CA GLY A 194 -35.14 -13.24 12.92
C GLY A 194 -36.35 -12.30 12.99
N LEU A 195 -36.13 -11.04 13.37
CA LEU A 195 -37.18 -10.01 13.43
C LEU A 195 -37.67 -9.54 12.05
N LYS A 196 -36.85 -9.64 11.00
CA LYS A 196 -37.24 -9.29 9.61
C LYS A 196 -37.92 -10.43 8.85
N GLY A 197 -37.89 -11.64 9.40
CA GLY A 197 -38.55 -12.84 8.84
C GLY A 197 -39.95 -13.11 9.41
N MET A 198 -40.52 -12.13 10.13
CA MET A 198 -41.92 -12.07 10.56
C MET A 198 -42.67 -11.03 9.75
#